data_AF-A0A4Q4VKA4-F1
#
_entry.id   AF-A0A4Q4VKA4-F1
#
_cell.length_a   1.000
_cell.length_b   1.000
_cell.length_c   1.000
_cell.angle_alpha   90.00
_cell.angle_beta   90.00
_cell.angle_gamma   90.00
#
_symmetry.space_group_name_H-M   'P 1'
#
loop_
_entity.id
_entity.type
_entity.pdbx_description
1 polymer ?
#
loop_
_entity_poly.entity_id
_entity_poly.type
_entity_poly.pdbx_seq_one_letter_code
_entity_poly.pdbx_strand_id
1 'polypeptide(L)'
;MFEKPVYVKDLESNVTFLSQDIKSLYSRIQQARHQKEVIPWEVRNQVLALVGEDGARPYSFRREATAGAEAMHTTLCDIKLEAKAAAEDEYHETGWNHSVHTPLLKLVYMSRKQSRGTPQLGKLASARVVSAMSATIWGNYIPIKPSKLPTLSKLLLHPVSDAGSGSLASGVLACSVSNDASSGTGTDYGSTATEKHRHMHSRSDSKRVDYVLVMDAQDDAPLQRVFSHFVYEALERDLLPHVNQTLYRPLQWSPIACSIKTKVETAAQDPMLQLGTWVAAWHKRMHILRQYLFSKAPSLWRPGRQEDRLPSTLLIEVVNHEWRLYFTCDRGASIDLYGPLSIGSTRHLTEAYALVASLEAIKEWIETTFREGMDRWLMCNELLDMT
;
A
#
# COMPACT_ATOMS: atom_id res chain seq x y z
N MET A 1 -15.82 13.54 2.81
CA MET A 1 -14.64 14.12 3.45
C MET A 1 -14.37 13.38 4.74
N PHE A 2 -13.21 12.76 4.88
CA PHE A 2 -12.78 12.03 6.08
C PHE A 2 -12.32 12.99 7.19
N GLU A 3 -12.17 12.49 8.41
CA GLU A 3 -11.58 13.24 9.55
C GLU A 3 -10.22 13.84 9.18
N LYS A 4 -9.43 13.09 8.40
CA LYS A 4 -8.23 13.54 7.71
C LYS A 4 -8.44 13.40 6.20
N PRO A 5 -8.67 14.50 5.45
CA PRO A 5 -8.98 14.43 4.03
C PRO A 5 -7.85 13.78 3.22
N VAL A 6 -8.23 13.04 2.18
CA VAL A 6 -7.31 12.36 1.25
C VAL A 6 -7.42 13.06 -0.11
N TYR A 7 -6.31 13.60 -0.60
CA TYR A 7 -6.22 14.30 -1.87
C TYR A 7 -5.40 13.49 -2.87
N VAL A 8 -5.94 13.25 -4.06
CA VAL A 8 -5.21 12.71 -5.20
C VAL A 8 -4.59 13.87 -5.96
N LYS A 9 -3.28 13.80 -6.19
CA LYS A 9 -2.47 14.82 -6.85
C LYS A 9 -1.70 14.18 -8.00
N ASP A 10 -1.67 14.89 -9.12
CA ASP A 10 -0.83 14.51 -10.26
C ASP A 10 0.64 14.43 -9.83
N LEU A 11 1.32 13.34 -10.16
CA LEU A 11 2.69 13.11 -9.71
C LEU A 11 3.67 14.03 -10.44
N GLU A 12 3.55 14.18 -11.76
CA GLU A 12 4.54 14.89 -12.58
C GLU A 12 4.65 16.36 -12.18
N SER A 13 3.51 17.00 -11.91
CA SER A 13 3.44 18.39 -11.46
C SER A 13 3.86 18.58 -10.00
N ASN A 14 4.02 17.50 -9.23
CA ASN A 14 4.23 17.57 -7.78
C ASN A 14 5.44 16.76 -7.26
N VAL A 15 6.35 16.33 -8.13
CA VAL A 15 7.53 15.52 -7.74
C VAL A 15 8.36 16.18 -6.63
N THR A 16 8.48 17.50 -6.65
CA THR A 16 9.22 18.28 -5.63
C THR A 16 8.60 18.21 -4.24
N PHE A 17 7.30 17.90 -4.15
CA PHE A 17 6.58 17.76 -2.88
C PHE A 17 6.63 16.34 -2.31
N LEU A 18 7.21 15.36 -3.01
CA LEU A 18 7.37 14.01 -2.47
C LEU A 18 8.15 14.03 -1.14
N SER A 19 7.64 13.28 -0.16
CA SER A 19 8.32 13.11 1.12
C SER A 19 9.73 12.55 0.95
N GLN A 20 10.63 12.92 1.86
CA GLN A 20 12.05 12.57 1.74
C GLN A 20 12.28 11.05 1.73
N ASP A 21 11.45 10.30 2.44
CA ASP A 21 11.48 8.84 2.51
C ASP A 21 11.03 8.14 1.22
N ILE A 22 10.50 8.86 0.21
CA ILE A 22 10.07 8.31 -1.08
C ILE A 22 11.05 8.59 -2.22
N LYS A 23 11.88 9.64 -2.12
CA LYS A 23 12.66 10.14 -3.27
C LYS A 23 13.61 9.09 -3.88
N SER A 24 14.28 8.30 -3.05
CA SER A 24 15.17 7.22 -3.50
C SER A 24 14.39 6.12 -4.23
N LEU A 25 13.25 5.69 -3.67
CA LEU A 25 12.35 4.72 -4.28
C LEU A 25 11.84 5.23 -5.63
N TYR A 26 11.36 6.48 -5.70
CA TYR A 26 10.89 7.10 -6.93
C TYR A 26 11.96 7.07 -8.03
N SER A 27 13.21 7.44 -7.72
CA SER A 27 14.31 7.39 -8.68
C SER A 27 14.56 5.98 -9.23
N ARG A 28 14.52 4.96 -8.35
CA ARG A 28 14.70 3.56 -8.77
C ARG A 28 13.56 3.04 -9.63
N ILE A 29 12.32 3.39 -9.29
CA ILE A 29 11.16 3.03 -10.11
C ILE A 29 11.24 3.71 -11.48
N GLN A 30 11.70 4.96 -11.57
CA GLN A 30 11.92 5.60 -12.87
C GLN A 30 12.97 4.87 -13.71
N GLN A 31 14.06 4.39 -13.11
CA GLN A 31 15.05 3.57 -13.82
C GLN A 31 14.43 2.26 -14.34
N ALA A 32 13.63 1.59 -13.51
CA ALA A 32 12.93 0.37 -13.90
C ALA A 32 11.91 0.62 -15.03
N ARG A 33 11.13 1.70 -14.94
CA ARG A 33 10.18 2.15 -15.97
C ARG A 33 10.86 2.45 -17.30
N HIS A 34 12.07 3.01 -17.27
CA HIS A 34 12.89 3.20 -18.47
C HIS A 34 13.63 1.92 -18.91
N GLN A 35 13.28 0.77 -18.33
CA GLN A 35 13.84 -0.55 -18.59
C GLN A 35 15.37 -0.54 -18.51
N LYS A 36 15.95 0.20 -17.56
CA LYS A 36 17.40 0.23 -17.34
C LYS A 36 17.79 -0.84 -16.34
N GLU A 37 18.65 -1.76 -16.76
CA GLU A 37 19.21 -2.84 -15.92
C GLU A 37 18.11 -3.66 -15.20
N VAL A 38 17.03 -3.99 -15.90
CA VAL A 38 15.89 -4.74 -15.34
C VAL A 38 15.92 -6.23 -15.66
N ILE A 39 16.57 -6.61 -16.77
CA ILE A 39 16.61 -7.99 -17.29
C ILE A 39 17.93 -8.65 -16.84
N PRO A 40 17.92 -9.85 -16.23
CA PRO A 40 19.15 -10.57 -15.94
C PRO A 40 20.00 -10.81 -17.20
N TRP A 41 21.33 -10.64 -17.09
CA TRP A 41 22.23 -10.84 -18.24
C TRP A 41 22.23 -12.29 -18.72
N GLU A 42 22.06 -13.24 -17.79
CA GLU A 42 22.11 -14.68 -18.01
C GLU A 42 21.07 -15.13 -19.05
N VAL A 43 19.90 -14.49 -19.07
CA VAL A 43 18.79 -14.84 -19.97
C VAL A 43 18.74 -13.95 -21.22
N ARG A 44 19.80 -13.16 -21.48
CA ARG A 44 19.86 -12.20 -22.59
C ARG A 44 19.50 -12.83 -23.94
N ASN A 45 20.10 -13.98 -24.27
CA ASN A 45 19.89 -14.62 -25.56
C ASN A 45 18.44 -15.12 -25.71
N GLN A 46 17.85 -15.66 -24.64
CA GLN A 46 16.46 -16.11 -24.63
C GLN A 46 15.50 -14.94 -24.82
N VAL A 47 15.75 -13.82 -24.11
CA VAL A 47 14.94 -12.61 -24.24
C VAL A 47 15.04 -12.02 -25.64
N LEU A 48 16.25 -11.85 -26.19
CA LEU A 48 16.45 -11.32 -27.54
C LEU A 48 15.81 -12.19 -28.62
N ALA A 49 15.80 -13.52 -28.43
CA ALA A 49 15.10 -14.43 -29.33
C ALA A 49 13.57 -14.21 -29.32
N LEU A 50 12.99 -13.75 -28.19
CA LEU A 50 11.56 -13.52 -28.04
C LEU A 50 11.10 -12.10 -28.40
N VAL A 51 11.93 -11.07 -28.17
CA VAL A 51 11.54 -9.67 -28.33
C VAL A 51 12.34 -8.90 -29.38
N GLY A 52 13.42 -9.48 -29.92
CA GLY A 52 14.33 -8.83 -30.85
C GLY A 52 15.24 -7.78 -30.21
N GLU A 53 16.25 -7.33 -30.97
CA GLU A 53 17.22 -6.32 -30.49
C GLU A 53 16.62 -4.92 -30.29
N ASP A 54 15.53 -4.61 -31.00
CA ASP A 54 14.78 -3.37 -30.79
C ASP A 54 13.87 -3.44 -29.56
N GLY A 55 13.44 -4.64 -29.17
CA GLY A 55 12.57 -4.85 -28.02
C GLY A 55 13.31 -4.83 -26.68
N ALA A 56 14.59 -5.20 -26.63
CA ALA A 56 15.44 -5.13 -25.44
C ALA A 56 16.81 -4.55 -25.77
N ARG A 57 17.01 -3.27 -25.41
CA ARG A 57 18.26 -2.55 -25.68
C ARG A 57 19.40 -3.03 -24.77
N PRO A 58 20.67 -2.83 -25.14
CA PRO A 58 21.81 -3.25 -24.31
C PRO A 58 21.78 -2.74 -22.86
N TYR A 59 21.25 -1.53 -22.64
CA TYR A 59 21.13 -0.95 -21.29
C TYR A 59 20.05 -1.63 -20.43
N SER A 60 19.21 -2.48 -21.00
CA SER A 60 18.15 -3.18 -20.27
C SER A 60 18.65 -4.38 -19.48
N PHE A 61 19.84 -4.88 -19.80
CA PHE A 61 20.43 -6.01 -19.13
C PHE A 61 21.22 -5.57 -17.90
N ARG A 62 21.01 -6.26 -16.77
CA ARG A 62 21.72 -6.08 -15.50
C ARG A 62 23.20 -6.33 -15.70
N ARG A 63 24.03 -5.54 -15.01
CA ARG A 63 25.49 -5.75 -14.99
C ARG A 63 25.89 -6.80 -13.97
N GLU A 64 25.13 -6.90 -12.89
CA GLU A 64 25.38 -7.84 -11.80
C GLU A 64 24.65 -9.15 -12.04
N ALA A 65 25.26 -10.24 -11.56
CA ALA A 65 24.69 -11.57 -11.65
C ALA A 65 23.38 -11.66 -10.85
N THR A 66 22.36 -12.30 -11.44
CA THR A 66 21.06 -12.46 -10.79
C THR A 66 20.83 -13.91 -10.41
N ALA A 67 20.84 -14.19 -9.11
CA ALA A 67 20.53 -15.52 -8.60
C ALA A 67 19.10 -15.93 -9.03
N GLY A 68 18.98 -17.12 -9.63
CA GLY A 68 17.69 -17.63 -10.11
C GLY A 68 17.16 -16.96 -11.38
N ALA A 69 18.01 -16.29 -12.17
CA ALA A 69 17.65 -15.63 -13.44
C ALA A 69 16.81 -16.50 -14.38
N GLU A 70 17.21 -17.75 -14.59
CA GLU A 70 16.50 -18.72 -15.45
C GLU A 70 15.09 -19.00 -14.93
N ALA A 71 14.95 -19.30 -13.62
CA ALA A 71 13.66 -19.57 -13.00
C ALA A 71 12.73 -18.34 -13.03
N MET A 72 13.29 -17.15 -12.84
CA MET A 72 12.58 -15.89 -13.01
C MET A 72 12.07 -15.72 -14.44
N HIS A 73 12.94 -15.95 -15.44
CA HIS A 73 12.57 -15.83 -16.85
C HIS A 73 11.45 -16.79 -17.23
N THR A 74 11.56 -18.07 -16.87
CA THR A 74 10.51 -19.08 -17.10
C THR A 74 9.19 -18.62 -16.50
N THR A 75 9.19 -18.19 -15.24
CA THR A 75 7.98 -17.71 -14.55
C THR A 75 7.37 -16.50 -15.25
N LEU A 76 8.17 -15.56 -15.75
CA LEU A 76 7.67 -14.39 -16.47
C LEU A 76 7.11 -14.73 -17.85
N CYS A 77 7.68 -15.71 -18.55
CA CYS A 77 7.11 -16.24 -19.77
C CYS A 77 5.73 -16.89 -19.53
N ASP A 78 5.60 -17.68 -18.47
CA ASP A 78 4.33 -18.31 -18.09
C ASP A 78 3.28 -17.26 -17.72
N ILE A 79 3.65 -16.28 -16.87
CA ILE A 79 2.77 -15.16 -16.49
C ILE A 79 2.29 -14.39 -17.72
N LYS A 80 3.16 -14.14 -18.70
CA LYS A 80 2.78 -13.46 -19.95
C LYS A 80 1.75 -14.26 -20.74
N LEU A 81 1.91 -15.58 -20.84
CA LEU A 81 0.97 -16.45 -21.55
C LEU A 81 -0.39 -16.50 -20.83
N GLU A 82 -0.36 -16.68 -19.50
CA GLU A 82 -1.57 -16.66 -18.66
C GLU A 82 -2.28 -15.31 -18.72
N ALA A 83 -1.55 -14.19 -18.71
CA ALA A 83 -2.12 -12.87 -18.82
C ALA A 83 -2.78 -12.63 -20.19
N LYS A 84 -2.20 -13.17 -21.26
CA LYS A 84 -2.80 -13.13 -22.60
C LYS A 84 -4.10 -13.92 -22.63
N ALA A 85 -4.09 -15.16 -22.12
CA ALA A 85 -5.29 -16.00 -22.05
C ALA A 85 -6.39 -15.35 -21.20
N ALA A 86 -6.04 -14.83 -20.02
CA ALA A 86 -6.98 -14.14 -19.14
C ALA A 86 -7.63 -12.91 -19.79
N ALA A 87 -6.91 -12.21 -20.67
CA ALA A 87 -7.45 -11.08 -21.43
C ALA A 87 -8.35 -11.54 -22.59
N GLU A 88 -7.93 -12.54 -23.37
CA GLU A 88 -8.68 -13.06 -24.52
C GLU A 88 -9.97 -13.77 -24.10
N ASP A 89 -9.95 -14.48 -22.97
CA ASP A 89 -11.08 -15.24 -22.43
C ASP A 89 -11.90 -14.44 -21.39
N GLU A 90 -11.63 -13.14 -21.24
CA GLU A 90 -12.35 -12.23 -20.34
C GLU A 90 -12.47 -12.73 -18.89
N TYR A 91 -11.35 -13.21 -18.32
CA TYR A 91 -11.34 -13.73 -16.95
C TYR A 91 -11.85 -12.68 -15.95
N HIS A 92 -12.61 -13.15 -14.97
CA HIS A 92 -13.00 -12.32 -13.82
C HIS A 92 -11.76 -11.92 -13.00
N GLU A 93 -11.89 -10.89 -12.17
CA GLU A 93 -10.81 -10.38 -11.28
C GLU A 93 -10.12 -11.50 -10.47
N THR A 94 -10.88 -12.49 -10.01
CA THR A 94 -10.34 -13.66 -9.28
C THR A 94 -9.43 -14.54 -10.15
N GLY A 95 -9.77 -14.71 -11.43
CA GLY A 95 -8.95 -15.47 -12.39
C GLY A 95 -7.62 -14.77 -12.65
N TRP A 96 -7.66 -13.47 -12.93
CA TRP A 96 -6.45 -12.62 -13.01
C TRP A 96 -5.59 -12.73 -11.75
N ASN A 97 -6.23 -12.63 -10.59
CA ASN A 97 -5.56 -12.72 -9.30
C ASN A 97 -4.86 -14.06 -9.08
N HIS A 98 -5.49 -15.17 -9.50
CA HIS A 98 -4.94 -16.50 -9.35
C HIS A 98 -3.81 -16.79 -10.32
N SER A 99 -4.03 -16.54 -11.62
CA SER A 99 -3.11 -16.96 -12.69
C SER A 99 -1.99 -15.97 -12.98
N VAL A 100 -2.18 -14.67 -12.68
CA VAL A 100 -1.26 -13.60 -13.10
C VAL A 100 -0.68 -12.86 -11.90
N HIS A 101 -1.53 -12.20 -11.11
CA HIS A 101 -1.04 -11.26 -10.08
C HIS A 101 -0.39 -11.99 -8.90
N THR A 102 -0.96 -13.09 -8.41
CA THR A 102 -0.38 -13.83 -7.28
C THR A 102 0.98 -14.45 -7.63
N PRO A 103 1.17 -15.15 -8.77
CA PRO A 103 2.47 -15.67 -9.17
C PRO A 103 3.53 -14.57 -9.29
N LEU A 104 3.18 -13.44 -9.92
CA LEU A 104 4.08 -12.30 -10.05
C LEU A 104 4.51 -11.73 -8.69
N LEU A 105 3.56 -11.53 -7.76
CA LEU A 105 3.88 -11.04 -6.43
C LEU A 105 4.75 -12.05 -5.66
N LYS A 106 4.50 -13.35 -5.79
CA LYS A 106 5.29 -14.40 -5.13
C LYS A 106 6.72 -14.53 -5.68
N LEU A 107 6.93 -14.14 -6.93
CA LEU A 107 8.27 -14.09 -7.54
C LEU A 107 9.20 -13.14 -6.77
N VAL A 108 8.66 -12.03 -6.24
CA VAL A 108 9.43 -11.00 -5.51
C VAL A 108 9.32 -11.16 -3.99
N TYR A 109 8.11 -11.42 -3.49
CA TYR A 109 7.78 -11.47 -2.07
C TYR A 109 7.60 -12.92 -1.61
N MET A 110 8.69 -13.52 -1.12
CA MET A 110 8.70 -14.90 -0.63
C MET A 110 7.72 -15.12 0.53
N SER A 111 7.27 -16.37 0.67
CA SER A 111 6.40 -16.75 1.77
C SER A 111 7.15 -16.77 3.12
N ARG A 112 6.41 -16.57 4.22
CA ARG A 112 6.97 -16.61 5.59
C ARG A 112 7.73 -17.90 5.91
N LYS A 113 7.33 -19.03 5.33
CA LYS A 113 7.99 -20.33 5.51
C LYS A 113 9.38 -20.37 4.86
N GLN A 114 9.54 -19.73 3.70
CA GLN A 114 10.83 -19.63 3.01
C GLN A 114 11.75 -18.63 3.70
N SER A 115 11.20 -17.53 4.26
CA SER A 115 11.99 -16.53 5.01
C SER A 115 12.60 -17.07 6.31
N ARG A 116 11.87 -17.94 7.03
CA ARG A 116 12.39 -18.56 8.29
C ARG A 116 13.53 -19.55 8.10
N GLY A 117 13.77 -20.05 6.89
CA GLY A 117 14.80 -21.07 6.61
C GLY A 117 16.20 -20.51 6.34
N THR A 118 16.34 -19.21 6.08
CA THR A 118 17.61 -18.57 5.76
C THR A 118 17.84 -17.36 6.67
N PRO A 119 18.66 -17.49 7.72
CA PRO A 119 19.10 -16.34 8.51
C PRO A 119 19.87 -15.38 7.59
N GLN A 120 19.25 -14.25 7.22
CA GLN A 120 19.95 -13.19 6.49
C GLN A 120 20.66 -12.32 7.53
N LEU A 121 21.93 -12.64 7.79
CA LEU A 121 22.78 -11.93 8.73
C LEU A 121 22.75 -10.42 8.42
N GLY A 122 22.29 -9.62 9.40
CA GLY A 122 22.22 -8.15 9.28
C GLY A 122 20.90 -7.56 8.77
N LYS A 123 19.91 -8.36 8.33
CA LYS A 123 18.59 -7.81 7.98
C LYS A 123 17.67 -7.68 9.19
N LEU A 124 17.20 -6.47 9.46
CA LEU A 124 16.30 -6.13 10.58
C LEU A 124 14.81 -6.25 10.24
N ALA A 125 14.45 -6.38 8.95
CA ALA A 125 13.09 -6.65 8.50
C ALA A 125 13.07 -7.44 7.19
N SER A 126 11.91 -8.02 6.88
CA SER A 126 11.60 -8.65 5.60
C SER A 126 10.24 -8.18 5.07
N ALA A 127 10.10 -8.04 3.75
CA ALA A 127 8.80 -7.75 3.15
C ALA A 127 8.12 -9.04 2.68
N ARG A 128 6.81 -9.15 2.90
CA ARG A 128 5.99 -10.24 2.34
C ARG A 128 4.69 -9.73 1.75
N VAL A 129 4.16 -10.49 0.80
CA VAL A 129 2.81 -10.32 0.26
C VAL A 129 1.79 -11.10 1.10
N VAL A 130 0.60 -10.52 1.25
CA VAL A 130 -0.54 -11.14 1.92
C VAL A 130 -1.79 -10.90 1.09
N SER A 131 -2.49 -11.97 0.73
CA SER A 131 -3.85 -11.86 0.19
C SER A 131 -4.78 -11.32 1.29
N ALA A 132 -5.39 -10.18 1.04
CA ALA A 132 -6.22 -9.42 1.98
C ALA A 132 -7.68 -9.29 1.52
N MET A 133 -8.10 -10.09 0.52
CA MET A 133 -9.44 -10.07 -0.09
C MET A 133 -10.61 -10.23 0.90
N SER A 134 -10.36 -10.81 2.09
CA SER A 134 -11.34 -10.94 3.18
C SER A 134 -11.15 -9.95 4.33
N ALA A 135 -10.08 -9.16 4.31
CA ALA A 135 -9.78 -8.18 5.35
C ALA A 135 -10.72 -6.98 5.24
N THR A 136 -11.27 -6.57 6.37
CA THR A 136 -12.13 -5.38 6.48
C THR A 136 -11.55 -4.40 7.47
N ILE A 137 -11.89 -3.13 7.31
CA ILE A 137 -11.59 -2.09 8.29
C ILE A 137 -12.44 -2.33 9.53
N TRP A 138 -11.79 -2.45 10.69
CA TRP A 138 -12.48 -2.59 11.98
C TRP A 138 -13.30 -1.33 12.29
N GLY A 139 -14.51 -1.52 12.85
CA GLY A 139 -15.55 -0.48 12.93
C GLY A 139 -15.06 0.88 13.45
N ASN A 140 -14.27 0.89 14.52
CA ASN A 140 -13.76 2.11 15.17
C ASN A 140 -12.75 2.89 14.32
N TYR A 141 -12.20 2.28 13.26
CA TYR A 141 -11.21 2.88 12.36
C TYR A 141 -11.80 3.25 11.01
N ILE A 142 -13.09 3.01 10.78
CA ILE A 142 -13.78 3.51 9.59
C ILE A 142 -13.67 5.04 9.60
N PRO A 143 -13.09 5.67 8.56
CA PRO A 143 -13.00 7.12 8.51
C PRO A 143 -14.40 7.74 8.43
N ILE A 144 -14.71 8.66 9.35
CA ILE A 144 -16.03 9.29 9.47
C ILE A 144 -15.99 10.70 8.86
N LYS A 145 -17.14 11.25 8.47
CA LYS A 145 -17.25 12.66 8.08
C LYS A 145 -17.09 13.59 9.29
N PRO A 146 -16.40 14.75 9.18
CA PRO A 146 -16.29 15.75 10.25
C PRO A 146 -17.60 16.12 10.95
N SER A 147 -18.70 16.17 10.18
CA SER A 147 -20.04 16.47 10.69
C SER A 147 -20.68 15.40 11.58
N LYS A 148 -20.07 14.21 11.69
CA LYS A 148 -20.55 13.09 12.52
C LYS A 148 -19.60 12.74 13.67
N LEU A 149 -18.57 13.56 13.93
CA LEU A 149 -17.64 13.37 15.04
C LEU A 149 -18.32 13.74 16.39
N PRO A 150 -18.23 12.89 17.42
CA PRO A 150 -18.66 13.24 18.78
C PRO A 150 -17.88 14.45 19.31
N THR A 151 -18.51 15.31 20.12
CA THR A 151 -17.91 16.55 20.66
C THR A 151 -16.64 16.28 21.48
N LEU A 152 -16.54 15.14 22.17
CA LEU A 152 -15.35 14.71 22.91
C LEU A 152 -14.15 14.39 22.00
N SER A 153 -14.39 13.86 20.80
CA SER A 153 -13.34 13.57 19.82
C SER A 153 -12.74 14.84 19.22
N LYS A 154 -13.48 15.96 19.23
CA LYS A 154 -12.97 17.29 18.83
C LYS A 154 -11.99 17.89 19.83
N LEU A 155 -12.03 17.46 21.10
CA LEU A 155 -11.12 17.92 22.16
C LEU A 155 -9.80 17.14 22.19
N LEU A 156 -9.79 15.88 21.73
CA LEU A 156 -8.58 15.03 21.63
C LEU A 156 -7.74 15.33 20.38
N LEU A 157 -8.32 16.04 19.40
CA LEU A 157 -7.61 16.63 18.27
C LEU A 157 -7.32 18.08 18.64
N HIS A 158 -6.15 18.36 19.22
CA HIS A 158 -5.73 19.74 19.41
C HIS A 158 -5.78 20.49 18.07
N PRO A 159 -6.40 21.69 18.01
CA PRO A 159 -6.34 22.51 16.81
C PRO A 159 -4.88 22.85 16.53
N VAL A 160 -4.37 22.42 15.38
CA VAL A 160 -3.06 22.81 14.89
C VAL A 160 -3.12 24.30 14.59
N SER A 161 -2.38 25.09 15.35
CA SER A 161 -2.14 26.50 15.03
C SER A 161 -1.37 26.58 13.71
N ASP A 162 -2.01 27.20 12.73
CA ASP A 162 -1.57 27.37 11.35
C ASP A 162 -0.38 28.33 11.29
N ALA A 163 0.80 27.80 10.99
CA ALA A 163 1.99 28.58 10.70
C ALA A 163 2.79 27.86 9.59
N GLY A 164 2.41 28.17 8.34
CA GLY A 164 3.10 27.65 7.15
C GLY A 164 2.15 27.35 5.98
N SER A 165 1.28 28.29 5.65
CA SER A 165 0.37 28.18 4.49
C SER A 165 1.15 28.29 3.19
N GLY A 166 1.60 27.14 2.68
CA GLY A 166 2.08 26.95 1.33
C GLY A 166 1.32 25.80 0.66
N SER A 167 0.24 26.13 -0.05
CA SER A 167 -0.48 25.28 -1.03
C SER A 167 -1.05 23.92 -0.52
N LEU A 168 -2.11 23.96 0.30
CA LEU A 168 -2.67 22.76 0.96
C LEU A 168 -3.93 22.14 0.29
N ALA A 169 -4.45 22.68 -0.82
CA ALA A 169 -5.73 22.19 -1.39
C ALA A 169 -5.74 21.93 -2.92
N SER A 170 -4.57 21.81 -3.58
CA SER A 170 -4.51 21.68 -5.05
C SER A 170 -4.76 20.26 -5.61
N GLY A 171 -5.56 19.41 -4.95
CA GLY A 171 -5.82 18.03 -5.38
C GLY A 171 -7.29 17.63 -5.33
N VAL A 172 -7.69 16.62 -6.11
CA VAL A 172 -9.07 16.11 -6.10
C VAL A 172 -9.27 15.24 -4.86
N LEU A 173 -10.36 15.45 -4.12
CA LEU A 173 -10.68 14.57 -3.00
C LEU A 173 -10.93 13.15 -3.51
N ALA A 174 -10.28 12.15 -2.91
CA ALA A 174 -10.50 10.74 -3.26
C ALA A 174 -11.97 10.30 -3.10
N CYS A 175 -12.77 11.03 -2.29
CA CYS A 175 -14.20 10.78 -2.15
C CYS A 175 -15.11 11.54 -3.14
N SER A 176 -14.52 12.31 -4.05
CA SER A 176 -15.20 13.15 -5.05
C SER A 176 -14.91 12.72 -6.49
N VAL A 177 -14.09 11.68 -6.69
CA VAL A 177 -13.86 11.05 -7.99
C VAL A 177 -15.08 10.17 -8.29
N SER A 178 -16.09 10.75 -8.94
CA SER A 178 -17.26 10.03 -9.48
C SER A 178 -17.34 10.33 -10.98
N ASN A 179 -17.52 9.30 -11.81
CA ASN A 179 -17.77 9.47 -13.23
C ASN A 179 -19.15 10.09 -13.47
N ASP A 180 -19.16 11.25 -14.12
CA ASP A 180 -20.32 11.73 -14.88
C ASP A 180 -20.52 10.81 -16.09
N ALA A 181 -21.29 9.74 -15.91
CA ALA A 181 -21.83 8.95 -17.02
C ALA A 181 -23.06 8.16 -16.57
N SER A 182 -24.24 8.79 -16.68
CA SER A 182 -25.49 8.25 -17.24
C SER A 182 -26.70 8.87 -16.53
N SER A 183 -27.22 9.94 -17.12
CA SER A 183 -28.62 10.32 -17.00
C SER A 183 -29.48 9.22 -17.62
N GLY A 184 -30.09 8.40 -16.77
CA GLY A 184 -31.08 7.40 -17.14
C GLY A 184 -32.34 7.62 -16.32
N THR A 185 -33.32 8.30 -16.90
CA THR A 185 -34.69 8.43 -16.38
C THR A 185 -35.33 7.06 -16.21
N GLY A 186 -35.75 6.72 -14.99
CA GLY A 186 -36.48 5.50 -14.68
C GLY A 186 -37.49 5.77 -13.58
N THR A 187 -38.77 5.62 -13.94
CA THR A 187 -39.98 6.01 -13.23
C THR A 187 -40.21 5.29 -11.89
N ASP A 188 -40.74 6.08 -10.96
CA ASP A 188 -41.17 5.77 -9.61
C ASP A 188 -42.47 4.92 -9.62
N TYR A 189 -42.47 3.79 -8.90
CA TYR A 189 -43.70 3.11 -8.47
C TYR A 189 -43.45 2.45 -7.11
N GLY A 190 -44.24 2.87 -6.12
CA GLY A 190 -44.04 2.60 -4.71
C GLY A 190 -44.34 1.16 -4.25
N SER A 191 -43.62 0.75 -3.20
CA SER A 191 -44.16 -0.14 -2.18
C SER A 191 -43.43 0.08 -0.86
N THR A 192 -44.19 0.60 0.10
CA THR A 192 -43.84 0.78 1.50
C THR A 192 -43.65 -0.55 2.22
N ALA A 193 -42.75 -0.53 3.21
CA ALA A 193 -42.46 -1.57 4.20
C ALA A 193 -41.41 -2.64 3.82
N THR A 194 -40.13 -2.29 3.97
CA THR A 194 -39.04 -3.10 4.60
C THR A 194 -37.67 -2.40 4.46
N GLU A 195 -37.56 -1.11 4.80
CA GLU A 195 -36.32 -0.33 4.62
C GLU A 195 -35.28 -0.50 5.75
N LYS A 196 -35.64 -1.09 6.91
CA LYS A 196 -34.72 -1.15 8.06
C LYS A 196 -33.70 -2.31 8.05
N HIS A 197 -33.90 -3.35 7.24
CA HIS A 197 -32.97 -4.50 7.20
C HIS A 197 -32.07 -4.55 5.95
N ARG A 198 -32.40 -3.82 4.87
CA ARG A 198 -31.54 -3.75 3.66
C ARG A 198 -30.33 -2.83 3.81
N HIS A 199 -30.35 -1.89 4.76
CA HIS A 199 -29.28 -0.89 4.89
C HIS A 199 -28.06 -1.33 5.73
N MET A 200 -28.14 -2.44 6.47
CA MET A 200 -27.00 -2.95 7.24
C MET A 200 -26.08 -3.87 6.42
N HIS A 201 -26.59 -4.56 5.40
CA HIS A 201 -25.80 -5.47 4.58
C HIS A 201 -25.05 -4.80 3.41
N SER A 202 -25.44 -3.59 2.97
CA SER A 202 -24.69 -2.91 1.87
C SER A 202 -23.44 -2.15 2.34
N ARG A 203 -23.25 -1.96 3.64
CA ARG A 203 -22.09 -1.23 4.20
C ARG A 203 -20.84 -2.09 4.43
N SER A 204 -20.97 -3.41 4.41
CA SER A 204 -19.88 -4.35 4.71
C SER A 204 -19.06 -4.81 3.50
N ASP A 205 -19.53 -4.57 2.26
CA ASP A 205 -18.86 -5.05 1.04
C ASP A 205 -17.90 -4.04 0.38
N SER A 206 -17.87 -2.78 0.81
CA SER A 206 -17.20 -1.71 0.05
C SER A 206 -15.80 -1.29 0.53
N LYS A 207 -15.13 -2.05 1.41
CA LYS A 207 -13.90 -1.57 2.10
C LYS A 207 -12.78 -2.61 2.19
N ARG A 208 -12.40 -3.19 1.05
CA ARG A 208 -11.35 -4.22 0.99
C ARG A 208 -10.29 -3.86 -0.05
N VAL A 209 -9.09 -4.34 0.20
CA VAL A 209 -7.96 -4.38 -0.74
C VAL A 209 -7.64 -5.85 -1.01
N ASP A 210 -7.09 -6.18 -2.17
CA ASP A 210 -6.92 -7.60 -2.57
C ASP A 210 -5.61 -8.17 -2.06
N TYR A 211 -4.56 -7.35 -2.05
CA TYR A 211 -3.27 -7.70 -1.46
C TYR A 211 -2.72 -6.56 -0.63
N VAL A 212 -1.84 -6.90 0.30
CA VAL A 212 -0.98 -5.95 0.99
C VAL A 212 0.45 -6.46 0.99
N LEU A 213 1.39 -5.54 0.90
CA LEU A 213 2.80 -5.79 1.20
C LEU A 213 3.05 -5.28 2.61
N VAL A 214 3.56 -6.16 3.47
CA VAL A 214 3.80 -5.86 4.87
C VAL A 214 5.27 -5.99 5.21
N MET A 215 5.66 -5.24 6.23
CA MET A 215 6.95 -5.38 6.88
C MET A 215 6.82 -6.36 8.06
N ASP A 216 7.61 -7.42 8.06
CA ASP A 216 7.84 -8.28 9.23
C ASP A 216 9.16 -7.84 9.87
N ALA A 217 9.11 -7.34 11.11
CA ALA A 217 10.30 -7.10 11.92
C ALA A 217 10.90 -8.44 12.38
N GLN A 218 12.21 -8.48 12.58
CA GLN A 218 12.86 -9.64 13.21
C GLN A 218 12.44 -9.78 14.67
N ASP A 219 12.42 -11.01 15.19
CA ASP A 219 11.89 -11.34 16.52
C ASP A 219 12.63 -10.60 17.66
N ASP A 220 13.92 -10.34 17.50
CA ASP A 220 14.78 -9.66 18.48
C ASP A 220 14.81 -8.12 18.32
N ALA A 221 14.31 -7.60 17.20
CA ALA A 221 14.32 -6.19 16.88
C ALA A 221 13.44 -5.38 17.85
N PRO A 222 13.87 -4.16 18.26
CA PRO A 222 13.09 -3.31 19.16
C PRO A 222 11.64 -3.08 18.70
N LEU A 223 11.46 -2.89 17.39
CA LEU A 223 10.16 -2.69 16.76
C LEU A 223 9.18 -3.83 17.04
N GLN A 224 9.66 -5.08 16.99
CA GLN A 224 8.82 -6.25 17.24
C GLN A 224 8.40 -6.32 18.72
N ARG A 225 9.25 -5.89 19.64
CA ARG A 225 8.92 -5.81 21.07
C ARG A 225 7.84 -4.75 21.31
N VAL A 226 7.96 -3.58 20.68
CA VAL A 226 6.95 -2.51 20.77
C VAL A 226 5.60 -3.00 20.21
N PHE A 227 5.59 -3.68 19.06
CA PHE A 227 4.36 -4.26 18.52
C PHE A 227 3.75 -5.32 19.44
N SER A 228 4.58 -6.19 20.01
CA SER A 228 4.14 -7.24 20.92
C SER A 228 3.51 -6.62 22.17
N HIS A 229 4.21 -5.69 22.81
CA HIS A 229 3.72 -4.98 23.99
C HIS A 229 2.36 -4.30 23.71
N PHE A 230 2.26 -3.57 22.60
CA PHE A 230 1.02 -2.93 22.22
C PHE A 230 -0.13 -3.94 22.02
N VAL A 231 0.13 -5.03 21.27
CA VAL A 231 -0.90 -6.04 20.96
C VAL A 231 -1.41 -6.74 22.22
N TYR A 232 -0.53 -7.04 23.17
CA TYR A 232 -0.93 -7.64 24.45
C TYR A 232 -1.74 -6.67 25.31
N GLU A 233 -1.29 -5.43 25.48
CA GLU A 233 -2.02 -4.42 26.26
C GLU A 233 -3.36 -4.03 25.65
N ALA A 234 -3.46 -4.03 24.31
CA ALA A 234 -4.70 -3.73 23.62
C ALA A 234 -5.81 -4.73 23.98
N LEU A 235 -5.45 -6.01 24.22
CA LEU A 235 -6.38 -7.05 24.62
C LEU A 235 -7.02 -6.76 25.99
N GLU A 236 -6.28 -6.13 26.90
CA GLU A 236 -6.77 -5.79 28.25
C GLU A 236 -7.68 -4.55 28.27
N ARG A 237 -7.69 -3.77 27.19
CA ARG A 237 -8.31 -2.43 27.14
C ARG A 237 -9.39 -2.26 26.08
N ASP A 238 -9.93 -3.36 25.56
CA ASP A 238 -10.92 -3.37 24.47
C ASP A 238 -10.48 -2.55 23.23
N LEU A 239 -9.16 -2.48 23.01
CA LEU A 239 -8.58 -1.92 21.81
C LEU A 239 -8.32 -3.04 20.81
N LEU A 240 -8.23 -2.68 19.53
CA LEU A 240 -7.88 -3.64 18.48
C LEU A 240 -6.48 -4.23 18.72
N PRO A 241 -6.32 -5.55 18.95
CA PRO A 241 -5.03 -6.16 19.27
C PRO A 241 -4.20 -6.45 18.01
N HIS A 242 -4.16 -5.49 17.08
CA HIS A 242 -3.47 -5.53 15.81
C HIS A 242 -2.78 -4.19 15.54
N VAL A 243 -1.59 -4.23 14.91
CA VAL A 243 -0.89 -2.99 14.50
C VAL A 243 -1.66 -2.24 13.42
N ASN A 244 -2.35 -2.97 12.54
CA ASN A 244 -3.15 -2.41 11.45
C ASN A 244 -4.61 -2.17 11.87
N GLN A 245 -5.38 -1.50 11.03
CA GLN A 245 -6.80 -1.17 11.16
C GLN A 245 -7.77 -2.34 10.92
N THR A 246 -7.27 -3.58 10.91
CA THR A 246 -8.03 -4.80 10.55
C THR A 246 -7.73 -5.94 11.51
N LEU A 247 -8.72 -6.79 11.78
CA LEU A 247 -8.58 -8.03 12.57
C LEU A 247 -8.04 -9.23 11.78
N TYR A 248 -7.59 -9.02 10.54
CA TYR A 248 -7.05 -10.11 9.75
C TYR A 248 -5.74 -10.62 10.37
N ARG A 249 -5.79 -11.82 10.98
CA ARG A 249 -4.72 -12.39 11.81
C ARG A 249 -3.32 -12.42 11.15
N PRO A 250 -3.19 -12.70 9.84
CA PRO A 250 -1.89 -12.61 9.17
C PRO A 250 -1.23 -11.22 9.20
N LEU A 251 -1.97 -10.17 9.59
CA LEU A 251 -1.50 -8.78 9.65
C LEU A 251 -1.37 -8.27 11.10
N GLN A 252 -1.48 -9.15 12.10
CA GLN A 252 -1.56 -8.75 13.51
C GLN A 252 -0.37 -7.94 14.00
N TRP A 253 0.86 -8.31 13.59
CA TRP A 253 2.11 -7.65 14.01
C TRP A 253 2.87 -6.98 12.87
N SER A 254 2.30 -6.99 11.66
CA SER A 254 3.06 -6.67 10.45
C SER A 254 2.47 -5.45 9.77
N PRO A 255 3.04 -4.24 9.98
CA PRO A 255 2.54 -3.01 9.39
C PRO A 255 2.41 -3.11 7.87
N ILE A 256 1.29 -2.64 7.35
CA ILE A 256 1.05 -2.52 5.92
C ILE A 256 1.88 -1.34 5.39
N ALA A 257 2.78 -1.63 4.43
CA ALA A 257 3.59 -0.63 3.76
C ALA A 257 3.03 -0.29 2.37
N CYS A 258 2.41 -1.27 1.70
CA CYS A 258 1.74 -1.08 0.42
C CYS A 258 0.39 -1.80 0.39
N SER A 259 -0.65 -1.15 -0.14
CA SER A 259 -1.96 -1.78 -0.38
C SER A 259 -2.24 -1.89 -1.87
N ILE A 260 -2.74 -3.03 -2.34
CA ILE A 260 -2.96 -3.33 -3.75
C ILE A 260 -4.44 -3.60 -3.97
N LYS A 261 -5.06 -2.87 -4.90
CA LYS A 261 -6.41 -3.14 -5.39
C LYS A 261 -6.33 -3.55 -6.86
N THR A 262 -6.89 -4.70 -7.16
CA THR A 262 -7.02 -5.25 -8.50
C THR A 262 -8.42 -5.00 -9.03
N LYS A 263 -8.55 -4.76 -10.32
CA LYS A 263 -9.81 -4.71 -11.06
C LYS A 263 -9.62 -5.20 -12.49
N VAL A 264 -10.74 -5.48 -13.13
CA VAL A 264 -10.88 -5.56 -14.57
C VAL A 264 -11.57 -4.29 -15.08
N GLU A 265 -11.35 -3.90 -16.35
CA GLU A 265 -11.82 -2.63 -16.94
C GLU A 265 -13.32 -2.36 -16.78
N THR A 266 -14.14 -3.41 -16.62
CA THR A 266 -15.61 -3.31 -16.51
C THR A 266 -16.13 -2.99 -15.10
N ALA A 267 -15.25 -2.78 -14.12
CA ALA A 267 -15.66 -2.61 -12.72
C ALA A 267 -16.20 -1.20 -12.41
N ALA A 268 -17.42 -1.14 -11.87
CA ALA A 268 -18.17 0.12 -11.65
C ALA A 268 -17.65 1.02 -10.50
N GLN A 269 -16.82 0.50 -9.59
CA GLN A 269 -16.32 1.28 -8.45
C GLN A 269 -14.94 1.87 -8.77
N ASP A 270 -14.65 3.07 -8.29
CA ASP A 270 -13.32 3.67 -8.36
C ASP A 270 -12.34 2.99 -7.37
N PRO A 271 -11.21 2.39 -7.82
CA PRO A 271 -10.15 1.87 -6.95
C PRO A 271 -9.65 2.90 -5.94
N MET A 272 -9.59 4.17 -6.31
CA MET A 272 -9.00 5.20 -5.45
C MET A 272 -9.88 5.56 -4.27
N LEU A 273 -11.20 5.45 -4.39
CA LEU A 273 -12.10 5.55 -3.24
C LEU A 273 -11.81 4.46 -2.20
N GLN A 274 -11.61 3.21 -2.64
CA GLN A 274 -11.34 2.07 -1.77
C GLN A 274 -9.96 2.17 -1.11
N LEU A 275 -8.91 2.39 -1.92
CA LEU A 275 -7.54 2.57 -1.45
C LEU A 275 -7.41 3.80 -0.53
N GLY A 276 -8.06 4.91 -0.89
CA GLY A 276 -8.11 6.13 -0.08
C GLY A 276 -8.81 5.93 1.27
N THR A 277 -9.90 5.18 1.30
CA THR A 277 -10.59 4.82 2.56
C THR A 277 -9.71 3.91 3.42
N TRP A 278 -9.04 2.94 2.80
CA TRP A 278 -8.17 1.99 3.48
C TRP A 278 -6.97 2.67 4.14
N VAL A 279 -6.30 3.57 3.42
CA VAL A 279 -5.12 4.28 3.94
C VAL A 279 -5.52 5.31 5.00
N ALA A 280 -6.64 6.02 4.85
CA ALA A 280 -7.14 6.91 5.89
C ALA A 280 -7.42 6.18 7.22
N ALA A 281 -7.95 4.96 7.15
CA ALA A 281 -8.16 4.12 8.32
C ALA A 281 -6.85 3.65 8.95
N TRP A 282 -5.84 3.33 8.14
CA TRP A 282 -4.49 3.01 8.63
C TRP A 282 -3.84 4.20 9.33
N HIS A 283 -3.92 5.42 8.77
CA HIS A 283 -3.43 6.64 9.44
C HIS A 283 -4.14 6.86 10.78
N LYS A 284 -5.47 6.74 10.83
CA LYS A 284 -6.24 6.85 12.08
C LYS A 284 -5.75 5.84 13.12
N ARG A 285 -5.50 4.59 12.70
CA ARG A 285 -4.94 3.56 13.58
C ARG A 285 -3.58 3.94 14.14
N MET A 286 -2.66 4.38 13.29
CA MET A 286 -1.30 4.75 13.69
C MET A 286 -1.26 5.95 14.62
N HIS A 287 -2.14 6.94 14.43
CA HIS A 287 -2.27 8.05 15.37
C HIS A 287 -2.79 7.61 16.74
N ILE A 288 -3.78 6.72 16.80
CA ILE A 288 -4.28 6.14 18.06
C ILE A 288 -3.17 5.37 18.79
N LEU A 289 -2.38 4.56 18.05
CA LEU A 289 -1.22 3.87 18.61
C LEU A 289 -0.23 4.83 19.25
N ARG A 290 0.08 5.93 18.56
CA ARG A 290 1.04 6.91 19.06
C ARG A 290 0.53 7.71 20.25
N GLN A 291 -0.76 8.07 20.26
CA GLN A 291 -1.40 8.67 21.43
C GLN A 291 -1.34 7.76 22.65
N TYR A 292 -1.55 6.45 22.45
CA TYR A 292 -1.43 5.48 23.52
C TYR A 292 0.01 5.40 24.06
N LEU A 293 1.03 5.38 23.19
CA LEU A 293 2.43 5.44 23.62
C LEU A 293 2.71 6.66 24.52
N PHE A 294 2.23 7.84 24.13
CA PHE A 294 2.37 9.05 24.96
C PHE A 294 1.60 8.99 26.27
N SER A 295 0.47 8.28 26.33
CA SER A 295 -0.26 8.08 27.59
C SER A 295 0.50 7.21 28.58
N LYS A 296 1.35 6.29 28.09
CA LYS A 296 2.17 5.38 28.91
C LYS A 296 3.54 5.97 29.26
N ALA A 297 4.11 6.77 28.36
CA ALA A 297 5.37 7.46 28.57
C ALA A 297 5.20 8.98 28.31
N PRO A 298 4.56 9.73 29.24
CA PRO A 298 4.29 11.16 29.04
C PRO A 298 5.54 12.01 28.82
N SER A 299 6.70 11.57 29.34
CA SER A 299 8.00 12.24 29.13
C SER A 299 8.48 12.23 27.67
N LEU A 300 7.99 11.29 26.86
CA LEU A 300 8.30 11.22 25.43
C LEU A 300 7.51 12.25 24.61
N TRP A 301 6.39 12.72 25.14
CA TRP A 301 5.57 13.72 24.47
C TRP A 301 6.25 15.10 24.55
N ARG A 302 6.39 15.76 23.39
CA ARG A 302 6.91 17.13 23.29
C ARG A 302 6.04 17.97 22.35
N PRO A 303 5.61 19.17 22.75
CA PRO A 303 5.01 20.13 21.82
C PRO A 303 5.99 20.39 20.66
N GLY A 304 5.50 20.44 19.42
CA GLY A 304 6.35 20.68 18.23
C GLY A 304 7.01 19.45 17.61
N ARG A 305 7.13 18.28 18.30
CA ARG A 305 7.42 16.98 17.65
C ARG A 305 6.30 16.50 16.72
N GLN A 306 5.23 17.28 16.61
CA GLN A 306 4.11 17.09 15.69
C GLN A 306 4.53 17.07 14.21
N GLU A 307 5.79 17.44 13.90
CA GLU A 307 6.45 17.29 12.60
C GLU A 307 6.94 15.87 12.30
N ASP A 308 6.97 14.95 13.28
CA ASP A 308 7.17 13.54 12.99
C ASP A 308 5.97 13.06 12.18
N ARG A 309 6.09 13.08 10.86
CA ARG A 309 5.08 12.56 9.93
C ARG A 309 5.11 11.05 10.00
N LEU A 310 3.94 10.45 9.84
CA LEU A 310 3.85 9.01 9.63
C LEU A 310 4.70 8.66 8.38
N PRO A 311 5.48 7.56 8.38
CA PRO A 311 6.20 7.17 7.17
C PRO A 311 5.23 7.03 6.02
N SER A 312 5.69 7.42 4.85
CA SER A 312 4.92 7.29 3.62
C SER A 312 4.52 5.82 3.42
N THR A 313 3.37 5.59 2.78
CA THR A 313 2.92 4.26 2.35
C THR A 313 2.64 4.27 0.86
N LEU A 314 2.45 3.09 0.27
CA LEU A 314 2.22 2.92 -1.16
C LEU A 314 0.83 2.38 -1.43
N LEU A 315 0.24 2.79 -2.54
CA LEU A 315 -0.99 2.22 -3.07
C LEU A 315 -0.76 1.79 -4.50
N ILE A 316 -1.11 0.55 -4.84
CA ILE A 316 -1.04 0.04 -6.21
C ILE A 316 -2.45 -0.24 -6.68
N GLU A 317 -2.79 0.37 -7.81
CA GLU A 317 -3.93 0.01 -8.63
C GLU A 317 -3.45 -0.94 -9.72
N VAL A 318 -4.14 -2.08 -9.88
CA VAL A 318 -3.91 -3.00 -11.00
C VAL A 318 -5.19 -3.12 -11.80
N VAL A 319 -5.12 -2.82 -13.10
CA VAL A 319 -6.23 -3.01 -14.04
C VAL A 319 -5.76 -3.90 -15.17
N ASN A 320 -6.26 -5.14 -15.22
CA ASN A 320 -5.79 -6.17 -16.15
C ASN A 320 -4.25 -6.29 -16.11
N HIS A 321 -3.57 -5.88 -17.18
CA HIS A 321 -2.12 -5.91 -17.28
C HIS A 321 -1.41 -4.76 -16.57
N GLU A 322 -2.09 -3.64 -16.33
CA GLU A 322 -1.47 -2.36 -16.01
C GLU A 322 -1.32 -2.16 -14.51
N TRP A 323 -0.11 -1.81 -14.07
CA TRP A 323 0.21 -1.56 -12.66
C TRP A 323 0.56 -0.09 -12.44
N ARG A 324 -0.21 0.58 -11.59
CA ARG A 324 -0.05 2.00 -11.29
C ARG A 324 0.17 2.23 -9.80
N LEU A 325 1.24 2.93 -9.47
CA LEU A 325 1.64 3.27 -8.12
C LEU A 325 1.22 4.68 -7.73
N TYR A 326 0.82 4.84 -6.48
CA TYR A 326 0.60 6.12 -5.81
C TYR A 326 1.43 6.17 -4.52
N PHE A 327 2.12 7.29 -4.30
CA PHE A 327 2.83 7.57 -3.05
C PHE A 327 1.91 8.29 -2.07
N THR A 328 1.68 7.69 -0.91
CA THR A 328 0.86 8.26 0.16
C THR A 328 1.77 8.99 1.15
N CYS A 329 1.59 10.30 1.27
CA CYS A 329 2.37 11.15 2.17
C CYS A 329 1.49 11.73 3.27
N ASP A 330 1.93 11.62 4.52
CA ASP A 330 1.29 12.31 5.64
C ASP A 330 1.63 13.80 5.64
N ARG A 331 0.61 14.67 5.63
CA ARG A 331 0.75 16.13 5.75
C ARG A 331 0.36 16.67 7.12
N GLY A 332 0.15 15.79 8.10
CA GLY A 332 -0.37 16.15 9.41
C GLY A 332 -1.90 16.29 9.35
N ALA A 333 -2.39 17.37 8.73
CA ALA A 333 -3.82 17.66 8.63
C ALA A 333 -4.53 16.93 7.47
N SER A 334 -3.79 16.46 6.47
CA SER A 334 -4.31 15.73 5.32
C SER A 334 -3.41 14.56 4.92
N ILE A 335 -3.87 13.76 3.97
CA ILE A 335 -3.11 12.70 3.30
C ILE A 335 -3.07 13.05 1.82
N ASP A 336 -1.88 13.09 1.24
CA ASP A 336 -1.70 13.31 -0.20
C ASP A 336 -1.31 12.01 -0.90
N LEU A 337 -1.98 11.68 -2.00
CA LEU A 337 -1.68 10.57 -2.88
C LEU A 337 -1.10 11.12 -4.18
N TYR A 338 0.19 10.87 -4.44
CA TYR A 338 0.85 11.31 -5.67
C TYR A 338 0.93 10.17 -6.68
N GLY A 339 0.25 10.32 -7.80
CA GLY A 339 0.20 9.31 -8.87
C GLY A 339 -0.82 9.69 -9.96
N PRO A 340 -1.11 8.77 -10.88
CA PRO A 340 -0.50 7.45 -11.02
C PRO A 340 0.93 7.51 -11.59
N LEU A 341 1.78 6.57 -11.17
CA LEU A 341 3.06 6.25 -11.83
C LEU A 341 2.96 4.83 -12.40
N SER A 342 3.15 4.66 -13.71
CA SER A 342 3.27 3.30 -14.27
C SER A 342 4.56 2.64 -13.76
N ILE A 343 4.43 1.42 -13.25
CA ILE A 343 5.54 0.64 -12.71
C ILE A 343 5.86 -0.62 -13.53
N GLY A 344 5.23 -0.77 -14.70
CA GLY A 344 5.36 -1.91 -15.59
C GLY A 344 4.01 -2.60 -15.86
N SER A 345 4.04 -3.66 -16.66
CA SER A 345 2.83 -4.32 -17.16
C SER A 345 3.11 -5.80 -17.44
N THR A 346 2.07 -6.65 -17.38
CA THR A 346 2.19 -8.08 -17.76
C THR A 346 1.96 -8.33 -19.25
N ARG A 347 1.69 -7.28 -20.03
CA ARG A 347 1.36 -7.40 -21.46
C ARG A 347 2.54 -7.84 -22.33
N HIS A 348 3.73 -7.33 -22.00
CA HIS A 348 4.96 -7.58 -22.74
C HIS A 348 6.06 -8.06 -21.79
N LEU A 349 6.95 -8.91 -22.29
CA LEU A 349 7.99 -9.54 -21.46
C LEU A 349 8.94 -8.51 -20.83
N THR A 350 9.33 -7.47 -21.58
CA THR A 350 10.22 -6.41 -21.08
C THR A 350 9.54 -5.52 -20.04
N GLU A 351 8.26 -5.24 -20.20
CA GLU A 351 7.43 -4.56 -19.19
C GLU A 351 7.24 -5.42 -17.93
N ALA A 352 7.19 -6.75 -18.07
CA ALA A 352 7.11 -7.66 -16.92
C ALA A 352 8.42 -7.67 -16.12
N TYR A 353 9.58 -7.57 -16.78
CA TYR A 353 10.86 -7.34 -16.10
C TYR A 353 10.93 -5.99 -15.41
N ALA A 354 10.44 -4.92 -16.06
CA ALA A 354 10.35 -3.59 -15.43
C ALA A 354 9.45 -3.62 -14.18
N LEU A 355 8.35 -4.38 -14.23
CA LEU A 355 7.45 -4.59 -13.11
C LEU A 355 8.12 -5.33 -11.95
N VAL A 356 8.85 -6.42 -12.23
CA VAL A 356 9.65 -7.12 -11.22
C VAL A 356 10.67 -6.18 -10.58
N ALA A 357 11.43 -5.42 -11.38
CA ALA A 357 12.43 -4.49 -10.86
C ALA A 357 11.81 -3.39 -9.99
N SER A 358 10.63 -2.86 -10.36
CA SER A 358 9.88 -1.91 -9.54
C SER A 358 9.42 -2.52 -8.21
N LEU A 359 8.90 -3.75 -8.24
CA LEU A 359 8.48 -4.47 -7.04
C LEU A 359 9.69 -4.84 -6.15
N GLU A 360 10.85 -5.17 -6.72
CA GLU A 360 12.11 -5.37 -5.98
C GLU A 360 12.56 -4.08 -5.28
N ALA A 361 12.46 -2.93 -5.95
CA ALA A 361 12.76 -1.63 -5.35
C ALA A 361 11.79 -1.30 -4.19
N ILE A 362 10.50 -1.61 -4.35
CA ILE A 362 9.50 -1.47 -3.28
C ILE A 362 9.84 -2.39 -2.11
N LYS A 363 10.18 -3.66 -2.37
CA LYS A 363 10.60 -4.61 -1.34
C LYS A 363 11.76 -4.08 -0.51
N GLU A 364 12.82 -3.60 -1.17
CA GLU A 364 13.98 -3.05 -0.45
C GLU A 364 13.61 -1.80 0.36
N TRP A 365 12.77 -0.91 -0.19
CA TRP A 365 12.28 0.26 0.53
C TRP A 365 11.47 -0.12 1.78
N ILE A 366 10.65 -1.18 1.71
CA ILE A 366 9.91 -1.72 2.86
C ILE A 366 10.88 -2.22 3.94
N GLU A 367 11.90 -2.99 3.53
CA GLU A 367 12.89 -3.61 4.42
C GLU A 367 13.85 -2.59 5.06
N THR A 368 13.99 -1.41 4.47
CA THR A 368 14.93 -0.36 4.89
C THR A 368 14.20 0.90 5.38
N THR A 369 13.84 1.79 4.46
CA THR A 369 13.37 3.15 4.72
C THR A 369 12.03 3.18 5.45
N PHE A 370 11.06 2.35 5.02
CA PHE A 370 9.76 2.27 5.69
C PHE A 370 9.92 1.76 7.13
N ARG A 371 10.72 0.70 7.31
CA ARG A 371 11.00 0.14 8.63
C ARG A 371 11.64 1.18 9.57
N GLU A 372 12.66 1.89 9.12
CA GLU A 372 13.29 2.97 9.90
C GLU A 372 12.31 4.11 10.21
N GLY A 373 11.38 4.39 9.28
CA GLY A 373 10.28 5.31 9.52
C GLY A 373 9.32 4.83 10.61
N MET A 374 9.00 3.53 10.65
CA MET A 374 8.19 2.92 11.70
C MET A 374 8.91 2.93 13.06
N ASP A 375 10.22 2.63 13.09
CA ASP A 375 11.06 2.70 14.29
C ASP A 375 10.97 4.10 14.92
N ARG A 376 11.14 5.14 14.11
CA ARG A 376 11.05 6.55 14.54
C ARG A 376 9.63 6.93 14.94
N TRP A 377 8.62 6.55 14.16
CA TRP A 377 7.23 6.86 14.47
C TRP A 377 6.80 6.31 15.83
N LEU A 378 7.23 5.09 16.15
CA LEU A 378 6.90 4.40 17.40
C LEU A 378 7.92 4.62 18.51
N MET A 379 8.94 5.46 18.28
CA MET A 379 9.93 5.86 19.28
C MET A 379 10.64 4.65 19.91
N CYS A 380 10.98 3.67 19.08
CA CYS A 380 11.50 2.39 19.55
C CYS A 380 12.81 2.56 20.33
N ASN A 381 13.70 3.45 19.89
CA ASN A 381 14.96 3.70 20.58
C ASN A 381 14.73 4.35 21.95
N GLU A 382 13.88 5.38 22.02
CA GLU A 382 13.61 6.05 23.30
C GLU A 382 12.89 5.14 24.30
N LEU A 383 12.07 4.19 23.81
CA LEU A 383 11.42 3.21 24.67
C LEU A 383 12.40 2.16 25.21
N LEU A 384 13.43 1.78 24.45
CA LEU A 384 14.48 0.88 24.93
C LEU A 384 15.34 1.53 26.02
N ASP A 385 15.62 2.83 25.91
CA ASP A 385 16.43 3.55 26.90
C ASP A 385 15.70 3.74 28.24
N MET A 386 14.37 3.52 28.25
CA MET A 386 13.53 3.60 29.45
C MET A 386 13.36 2.25 30.19
N THR A 387 13.75 1.13 29.58
CA THR A 387 13.68 -0.23 30.14
C THR A 387 15.04 -0.72 30.57
#